data_AF-A0A1Y0BEQ0-F1
#
_entry.id   AF-A0A1Y0BEQ0-F1
#
_cell.length_a   1.000
_cell.length_b   1.000
_cell.length_c   1.000
_cell.angle_alpha   90.00
_cell.angle_beta   90.00
_cell.angle_gamma   90.00
#
_symmetry.space_group_name_H-M   'P 1'
#
loop_
_entity.id
_entity.type
_entity.pdbx_description
1 polymer ?
#
loop_
_entity_poly.entity_id
_entity_poly.type
_entity_poly.pdbx_seq_one_letter_code
_entity_poly.pdbx_strand_id
1 'polypeptide(L)'
;MPEYWRLGSSAEMWWDGAKEEVRLWAERASGEKRLCRISREAIEDYFDNPQDGDACLTAAQRNFDRITDAFLLRLGSEDLMEPDGSVLVRTEDL
;
A
#
# COMPACT_ATOMS: atom_id res chain seq x y z
N MET A 1 10.08 -22.09 9.20
CA MET A 1 8.86 -21.58 8.53
C MET A 1 9.32 -20.50 7.57
N PRO A 2 8.83 -20.43 6.32
CA PRO A 2 9.17 -19.32 5.44
C PRO A 2 8.74 -18.01 6.11
N GLU A 3 9.65 -17.04 6.17
CA GLU A 3 9.32 -15.70 6.67
C GLU A 3 8.40 -15.03 5.66
N TYR A 4 7.16 -14.75 6.07
CA TYR A 4 6.19 -14.04 5.26
C TYR A 4 6.09 -12.59 5.74
N TRP A 5 5.73 -11.71 4.81
CA TRP A 5 5.38 -10.34 5.14
C TRP A 5 4.01 -10.28 5.77
N ARG A 6 3.90 -9.56 6.89
CA ARG A 6 2.63 -9.19 7.50
C ARG A 6 2.37 -7.72 7.23
N LEU A 7 1.33 -7.42 6.46
CA LEU A 7 0.85 -6.06 6.31
C LEU A 7 0.21 -5.58 7.63
N GLY A 8 0.42 -4.31 7.96
CA GLY A 8 -0.34 -3.61 8.98
C GLY A 8 -1.83 -3.58 8.61
N SER A 9 -2.68 -3.32 9.58
CA SER A 9 -4.13 -3.22 9.38
C SER A 9 -4.51 -1.94 8.61
N SER A 10 -5.73 -1.91 8.05
CA SER A 10 -6.28 -0.70 7.43
C SER A 10 -6.33 0.49 8.39
N ALA A 11 -6.50 0.25 9.69
CA ALA A 11 -6.49 1.29 10.72
C ALA A 11 -5.11 1.94 10.92
N GLU A 12 -4.04 1.28 10.49
CA GLU A 12 -2.67 1.80 10.53
C GLU A 12 -2.28 2.54 9.25
N MET A 13 -3.19 2.66 8.28
CA MET A 13 -2.96 3.46 7.07
C MET A 13 -2.98 4.95 7.38
N TRP A 14 -2.17 5.71 6.63
CA TRP A 14 -2.21 7.18 6.67
C TRP A 14 -2.03 7.78 5.27
N TRP A 15 -2.53 9.00 5.10
CA TRP A 15 -2.32 9.79 3.90
C TRP A 15 -1.02 10.60 4.00
N ASP A 16 -0.19 10.53 2.96
CA ASP A 16 0.90 11.49 2.73
C ASP A 16 0.52 12.47 1.62
N GLY A 17 0.07 13.66 2.03
CA GLY A 17 -0.31 14.73 1.10
C GLY A 17 0.84 15.35 0.32
N ALA A 18 2.11 15.16 0.74
CA ALA A 18 3.25 15.68 -0.02
C ALA A 18 3.56 14.81 -1.25
N LYS A 19 3.15 13.54 -1.22
CA LYS A 19 3.34 12.58 -2.32
C LYS A 19 2.04 12.14 -2.98
N GLU A 20 0.90 12.56 -2.42
CA GLU A 20 -0.43 12.10 -2.83
C GLU A 20 -0.54 10.57 -2.80
N GLU A 21 -0.24 9.98 -1.64
CA GLU A 21 -0.21 8.53 -1.46
C GLU A 21 -0.89 8.11 -0.15
N VAL A 22 -1.56 6.95 -0.15
CA VAL A 22 -1.88 6.23 1.08
C VAL A 22 -0.74 5.29 1.42
N ARG A 23 -0.38 5.19 2.70
CA ARG A 23 0.76 4.42 3.16
C ARG A 23 0.40 3.51 4.33
N LEU A 24 1.10 2.39 4.42
CA LEU A 24 1.10 1.50 5.57
C LEU A 24 2.45 0.78 5.71
N TRP A 25 2.72 0.24 6.89
CA TRP A 25 3.90 -0.61 7.10
C TRP A 25 3.58 -2.08 6.88
N ALA A 26 4.54 -2.82 6.32
CA ALA A 26 4.61 -4.27 6.38
C ALA A 26 5.82 -4.69 7.22
N GLU A 27 5.70 -5.79 7.95
CA GLU A 27 6.74 -6.29 8.86
C GLU A 27 6.94 -7.80 8.69
N ARG A 28 8.20 -8.26 8.75
CA ARG A 28 8.56 -9.68 8.84
C ARG A 28 8.78 -10.12 10.29
N ALA A 29 8.74 -11.43 10.53
CA ALA A 29 9.06 -12.00 11.85
C ALA A 29 10.47 -11.65 12.36
N SER A 30 11.42 -11.40 11.46
CA SER A 30 12.77 -10.89 11.76
C SER A 30 12.81 -9.43 12.22
N GLY A 31 11.70 -8.68 12.13
CA GLY A 31 11.61 -7.25 12.46
C GLY A 31 11.94 -6.32 11.29
N GLU A 32 12.21 -6.85 10.09
CA GLU A 32 12.35 -6.04 8.88
C GLU A 32 11.03 -5.33 8.58
N LYS A 33 11.07 -4.00 8.43
CA LYS A 33 9.91 -3.17 8.09
C LYS A 33 10.06 -2.61 6.68
N ARG A 34 8.97 -2.62 5.93
CA ARG A 34 8.88 -2.01 4.60
C ARG A 34 7.66 -1.12 4.47
N LEU A 35 7.86 0.00 3.80
CA LEU A 35 6.80 0.94 3.52
C LEU A 35 6.03 0.48 2.28
N CYS A 36 4.72 0.31 2.43
CA CYS A 36 3.79 0.02 1.36
C CYS A 36 3.05 1.32 1.03
N ARG A 37 2.98 1.67 -0.25
CA ARG A 37 2.46 2.94 -0.76
C ARG A 37 1.46 2.68 -1.88
N ILE A 38 0.39 3.43 -1.91
CA ILE A 38 -0.65 3.41 -2.93
C ILE A 38 -0.76 4.82 -3.47
N SER A 39 -0.54 5.01 -4.77
CA SER A 39 -0.73 6.33 -5.37
C SER A 39 -2.19 6.77 -5.35
N ARG A 40 -2.43 8.09 -5.28
CA ARG A 40 -3.77 8.68 -5.44
C ARG A 40 -4.46 8.23 -6.72
N GLU A 41 -3.74 8.21 -7.83
CA GLU A 41 -4.26 7.78 -9.14
C GLU A 41 -4.80 6.35 -9.09
N ALA A 42 -4.05 5.42 -8.47
CA ALA A 42 -4.50 4.05 -8.24
C ALA A 42 -5.75 3.97 -7.36
N ILE A 43 -5.94 4.92 -6.45
CA ILE A 43 -7.13 4.99 -5.62
C ILE A 43 -8.31 5.55 -6.43
N GLU A 44 -8.09 6.59 -7.24
CA GLU A 44 -9.13 7.23 -8.03
C GLU A 44 -9.73 6.31 -9.10
N ASP A 45 -8.91 5.53 -9.79
CA ASP A 45 -9.37 4.62 -10.84
C ASP A 45 -10.17 3.43 -10.29
N TYR A 46 -9.84 2.98 -9.08
CA TYR A 46 -10.46 1.79 -8.49
C TYR A 46 -11.56 2.10 -7.48
N PHE A 47 -11.60 3.32 -6.92
CA PHE A 47 -12.47 3.66 -5.80
C PHE A 47 -13.13 5.03 -5.95
N ASP A 48 -14.41 5.08 -6.32
CA ASP A 48 -15.38 6.19 -6.18
C ASP A 48 -14.86 7.65 -6.22
N ASN A 49 -13.86 7.97 -7.06
CA ASN A 49 -13.37 9.33 -7.35
C ASN A 49 -13.24 10.26 -6.11
N PRO A 50 -12.34 9.96 -5.15
CA PRO A 50 -12.19 10.71 -3.92
C PRO A 50 -11.81 12.17 -4.18
N GLN A 51 -12.40 13.07 -3.42
CA GLN A 51 -12.25 14.51 -3.61
C GLN A 51 -11.01 15.08 -2.88
N ASP A 52 -10.54 14.40 -1.84
CA ASP A 52 -9.43 14.83 -0.98
C ASP A 52 -8.67 13.63 -0.38
N GLY A 53 -7.62 13.91 0.40
CA GLY A 53 -6.76 12.90 1.00
C GLY A 53 -7.43 12.01 2.04
N ASP A 54 -8.38 12.54 2.82
CA ASP A 54 -9.14 11.75 3.80
C ASP A 54 -10.11 10.80 3.09
N ALA A 55 -10.72 11.24 1.98
CA ALA A 55 -11.51 10.40 1.10
C ALA A 55 -10.64 9.30 0.45
N CYS A 56 -9.40 9.63 0.02
CA CYS A 56 -8.46 8.64 -0.50
C CYS A 56 -8.11 7.58 0.55
N LEU A 57 -7.79 8.01 1.77
CA LEU A 57 -7.49 7.12 2.90
C LEU A 57 -8.70 6.22 3.21
N THR A 58 -9.90 6.80 3.30
CA THR A 58 -11.13 6.05 3.56
C THR A 58 -11.41 5.03 2.46
N ALA A 59 -11.22 5.41 1.19
CA ALA A 59 -11.39 4.52 0.04
C ALA A 59 -10.40 3.34 0.09
N ALA A 60 -9.13 3.61 0.36
CA ALA A 60 -8.10 2.58 0.53
C ALA A 60 -8.42 1.65 1.70
N GLN A 61 -8.85 2.19 2.84
CA GLN A 61 -9.23 1.40 4.02
C GLN A 61 -10.42 0.47 3.75
N ARG A 62 -11.44 0.95 3.03
CA ARG A 62 -12.62 0.13 2.66
C ARG A 62 -12.28 -1.00 1.70
N ASN A 63 -11.26 -0.81 0.89
CA ASN A 63 -10.82 -1.77 -0.13
C ASN A 63 -9.51 -2.46 0.24
N PHE A 64 -9.17 -2.45 1.52
CA PHE A 64 -7.89 -2.93 2.03
C PHE A 64 -7.58 -4.37 1.60
N ASP A 65 -8.59 -5.26 1.62
CA ASP A 65 -8.41 -6.65 1.23
C ASP A 65 -7.96 -6.79 -0.23
N ARG A 66 -8.51 -5.98 -1.15
CA ARG A 66 -8.10 -5.99 -2.56
C ARG A 66 -6.66 -5.50 -2.75
N ILE A 67 -6.28 -4.48 -2.01
CA ILE A 67 -4.96 -3.88 -2.11
C ILE A 67 -3.88 -4.75 -1.43
N THR A 68 -4.29 -5.55 -0.44
CA THR A 68 -3.42 -6.46 0.32
C THR A 68 -2.78 -7.50 -0.60
N ASP A 69 -3.53 -8.10 -1.52
CA ASP A 69 -2.99 -9.10 -2.46
C ASP A 69 -1.91 -8.51 -3.37
N ALA A 70 -2.13 -7.30 -3.90
CA ALA A 70 -1.15 -6.58 -4.71
C ALA A 70 0.14 -6.28 -3.94
N PHE A 71 0.02 -5.87 -2.67
CA PHE A 71 1.17 -5.64 -1.81
C PHE A 71 1.94 -6.92 -1.50
N LEU A 72 1.25 -8.01 -1.13
CA LEU A 72 1.92 -9.26 -0.79
C LEU A 72 2.66 -9.87 -1.97
N LEU A 73 2.09 -9.78 -3.18
CA LEU A 73 2.77 -10.21 -4.41
C LEU A 73 4.08 -9.43 -4.61
N ARG A 74 4.02 -8.10 -4.49
CA ARG A 74 5.18 -7.21 -4.68
C ARG A 74 6.23 -7.35 -3.57
N LEU A 75 5.81 -7.49 -2.32
CA LEU A 75 6.71 -7.72 -1.19
C LEU A 75 7.48 -9.06 -1.30
N GLY A 76 6.94 -10.01 -2.07
CA GLY A 76 7.60 -11.28 -2.40
C GLY A 76 8.61 -11.20 -3.55
N SER A 77 8.68 -10.09 -4.29
CA SER A 77 9.53 -9.91 -5.47
C SER A 77 10.47 -8.72 -5.30
N GLU A 78 11.78 -8.97 -5.35
CA GLU A 78 12.76 -7.88 -5.22
C GLU A 78 12.76 -6.94 -6.44
N ASP A 79 12.36 -7.44 -7.61
CA ASP A 79 12.30 -6.67 -8.86
C ASP A 79 11.19 -5.61 -8.88
N LEU A 80 10.19 -5.74 -8.00
CA LEU A 80 9.03 -4.82 -7.91
C LEU A 80 9.20 -3.77 -6.81
N MET A 81 10.39 -3.72 -6.17
CA MET A 81 10.73 -2.74 -5.17
C MET A 81 11.17 -1.42 -5.79
N GLU A 82 10.83 -0.34 -5.11
CA GLU A 82 11.34 0.98 -5.43
C GLU A 82 12.78 1.14 -4.90
N PRO A 83 13.59 2.06 -5.46
CA PRO A 83 14.99 2.23 -5.07
C PRO A 83 15.20 2.58 -3.58
N ASP A 84 14.17 3.09 -2.91
CA ASP A 84 14.17 3.40 -1.47
C ASP A 84 13.79 2.19 -0.59
N GLY A 85 13.56 1.02 -1.19
CA GLY A 85 13.16 -0.22 -0.52
C GLY A 85 11.67 -0.29 -0.17
N SER A 86 10.88 0.69 -0.59
CA SER A 86 9.42 0.66 -0.45
C SER A 86 8.76 -0.12 -1.59
N VAL A 87 7.48 -0.46 -1.39
CA VAL A 87 6.62 -1.02 -2.43
C VAL A 87 5.59 0.04 -2.78
N LEU A 88 5.53 0.45 -4.05
CA LEU A 88 4.52 1.36 -4.57
C LEU A 88 3.58 0.60 -5.49
N VAL A 89 2.28 0.62 -5.19
CA VAL A 89 1.20 0.12 -6.04
C VAL A 89 0.66 1.28 -6.86
N ARG A 90 0.72 1.14 -8.19
CA ARG A 90 0.19 2.07 -9.18
C ARG A 90 -1.07 1.49 -9.83
N THR A 91 -1.72 2.27 -10.67
CA THR A 91 -2.94 1.91 -11.39
C THR A 91 -2.79 0.63 -12.20
N GLU A 92 -1.64 0.45 -12.85
CA GLU A 92 -1.33 -0.73 -13.68
C GLU A 92 -1.14 -2.03 -12.86
N ASP A 93 -1.12 -1.92 -11.53
CA ASP A 93 -0.83 -3.02 -10.61
C ASP A 93 -2.06 -3.60 -9.92
N LEU A 94 -3.25 -3.00 -10.13
CA LEU A 94 -4.52 -3.36 -9.47
C LEU A 94 -5.53 -4.00 -10.42
#